data_AF-A0A9D6J7J6-F1
#
_entry.id   AF-A0A9D6J7J6-F1
#
_cell.length_a   1.000
_cell.length_b   1.000
_cell.length_c   1.000
_cell.angle_alpha   90.00
_cell.angle_beta   90.00
_cell.angle_gamma   90.00
#
_symmetry.space_group_name_H-M   'P 1'
#
loop_
_entity.id
_entity.type
_entity.pdbx_description
1 polymer ?
#
loop_
_entity_poly.entity_id
_entity_poly.type
_entity_poly.pdbx_seq_one_letter_code
_entity_poly.pdbx_strand_id
1 'polypeptide(L)'
;MPTMDPFANLQTDEVSGPQDESYKPVEKSSKVSVLRKPVQSEISSPAATSKLKAEKVYGEPKEPGRADIGSRTDGTQLSNAREKAKQGKWDEVTMLLAPVFAVNRIQEVGIILAESYVHQGKPEMAKGILDTLEFDRELMNDEMKEIIFKVGVALEGAGNFSDALELYDIICNVDINFNDVFDRSDRLYAKVKKR
;
A
#
# COMPACT_ATOMS: atom_id res chain seq x y z
N MET A 1 52.49 33.36 -35.12
CA MET A 1 51.47 33.71 -34.11
C MET A 1 51.37 32.55 -33.14
N PRO A 2 51.75 32.71 -31.85
CA PRO A 2 51.65 31.64 -30.87
C PRO A 2 50.25 31.59 -30.24
N THR A 3 49.65 30.40 -30.30
CA THR A 3 48.35 30.06 -29.68
C THR A 3 48.53 30.00 -28.16
N MET A 4 47.80 30.83 -27.42
CA MET A 4 47.73 30.73 -25.96
C MET A 4 46.69 29.68 -25.57
N ASP A 5 47.14 28.64 -24.87
CA ASP A 5 46.29 27.67 -24.17
C ASP A 5 45.85 28.26 -22.81
N PRO A 6 44.54 28.33 -22.50
CA PRO A 6 44.03 28.97 -21.27
C PRO A 6 43.90 28.04 -20.05
N PHE A 7 44.49 26.84 -20.05
CA PHE A 7 44.30 25.83 -18.99
C PHE A 7 45.56 25.41 -18.22
N ALA A 8 46.58 26.27 -18.18
CA ALA A 8 47.78 26.04 -17.36
C ALA A 8 47.69 26.81 -16.03
N ASN A 9 46.82 26.36 -15.11
CA ASN A 9 47.03 26.43 -13.65
C ASN A 9 45.72 26.11 -12.92
N LEU A 10 45.62 24.91 -12.37
CA LEU A 10 44.85 24.64 -11.16
C LEU A 10 45.57 23.51 -10.41
N GLN A 11 46.66 23.91 -9.75
CA GLN A 11 47.16 23.25 -8.57
C GLN A 11 46.12 23.47 -7.48
N THR A 12 45.52 22.40 -6.98
CA THR A 12 44.83 22.45 -5.69
C THR A 12 45.38 21.34 -4.81
N ASP A 13 45.77 21.82 -3.65
CA ASP A 13 46.58 21.18 -2.63
C ASP A 13 45.94 19.94 -1.99
N GLU A 14 46.85 19.14 -1.48
CA GLU A 14 46.67 18.07 -0.52
C GLU A 14 45.72 18.46 0.63
N VAL A 15 44.71 17.61 0.88
CA VAL A 15 44.19 17.40 2.23
C VAL A 15 44.52 15.98 2.64
N SER A 16 45.58 15.91 3.44
CA SER A 16 45.96 14.80 4.29
C SER A 16 44.99 14.71 5.47
N GLY A 17 44.41 13.54 5.69
CA GLY A 17 43.60 13.20 6.86
C GLY A 17 43.80 11.72 7.19
N PRO A 18 44.31 11.36 8.38
CA PRO A 18 44.80 10.02 8.67
C PRO A 18 43.70 8.98 8.92
N GLN A 19 44.14 7.75 8.74
CA GLN A 19 43.46 6.47 8.87
C GLN A 19 43.01 6.17 10.31
N ASP A 20 42.16 5.13 10.37
CA ASP A 20 42.06 4.12 11.44
C ASP A 20 40.87 4.26 12.40
N GLU A 21 39.83 3.46 12.17
CA GLU A 21 39.27 2.62 13.24
C GLU A 21 38.54 1.40 12.66
N SER A 22 39.32 0.33 12.49
CA SER A 22 39.01 -1.05 12.87
C SER A 22 37.56 -1.36 13.30
N TYR A 23 36.71 -1.79 12.37
CA TYR A 23 35.52 -2.58 12.70
C TYR A 23 35.89 -4.06 12.69
N LYS A 24 36.03 -4.65 13.89
CA LYS A 24 36.09 -6.10 14.07
C LYS A 24 34.68 -6.72 14.01
N PRO A 25 34.50 -7.87 13.34
CA PRO A 25 33.25 -8.60 13.30
C PRO A 25 33.08 -9.40 14.60
N VAL A 26 31.94 -9.25 15.27
CA VAL A 26 31.58 -10.13 16.40
C VAL A 26 30.71 -11.27 15.90
N GLU A 27 31.10 -12.44 16.36
CA GLU A 27 30.75 -13.76 15.91
C GLU A 27 29.31 -14.20 16.19
N LYS A 28 28.95 -15.24 15.42
CA LYS A 28 27.77 -16.09 15.49
C LYS A 28 27.54 -16.65 16.90
N SER A 29 26.26 -16.69 17.31
CA SER A 29 25.72 -17.74 18.21
C SER A 29 24.21 -17.78 18.00
N SER A 30 23.66 -18.66 17.15
CA SER A 30 23.39 -20.08 17.40
C SER A 30 22.78 -20.39 18.77
N LYS A 31 21.47 -20.18 18.92
CA LYS A 31 20.63 -21.07 19.73
C LYS A 31 19.31 -21.39 19.02
N VAL A 32 19.38 -22.50 18.29
CA VAL A 32 18.26 -23.38 18.01
C VAL A 32 17.68 -23.87 19.34
N SER A 33 16.36 -23.78 19.52
CA SER A 33 15.63 -24.62 20.47
C SER A 33 14.27 -24.94 19.87
N VAL A 34 14.29 -25.97 19.03
CA VAL A 34 13.13 -26.77 18.65
C VAL A 34 12.76 -27.61 19.87
N LEU A 35 11.56 -27.42 20.42
CA LEU A 35 10.93 -28.42 21.28
C LEU A 35 9.55 -28.79 20.73
N ARG A 36 9.58 -29.87 19.94
CA ARG A 36 8.57 -30.92 19.77
C ARG A 36 7.91 -31.24 21.14
N LYS A 37 6.64 -31.62 21.31
CA LYS A 37 5.63 -32.27 20.44
C LYS A 37 4.31 -32.39 21.26
N PRO A 38 3.22 -32.90 20.65
CA PRO A 38 1.82 -32.80 21.10
C PRO A 38 1.39 -33.96 22.00
N VAL A 39 0.25 -33.83 22.68
CA VAL A 39 -0.57 -34.96 23.13
C VAL A 39 -2.06 -34.58 23.06
N GLN A 40 -2.79 -35.42 22.33
CA GLN A 40 -4.24 -35.53 22.22
C GLN A 40 -4.85 -36.07 23.53
N SER A 41 -6.13 -35.79 23.76
CA SER A 41 -7.22 -36.78 23.92
C SER A 41 -8.45 -36.06 24.49
N GLU A 42 -9.56 -36.05 23.75
CA GLU A 42 -10.78 -36.86 24.00
C GLU A 42 -11.34 -36.57 25.40
N ILE A 43 -12.58 -36.09 25.58
CA ILE A 43 -13.88 -36.79 25.59
C ILE A 43 -14.92 -35.62 25.62
N SER A 44 -16.10 -35.59 25.01
CA SER A 44 -17.18 -36.56 24.98
C SER A 44 -18.31 -35.96 24.12
N SER A 45 -18.85 -36.76 23.21
CA SER A 45 -20.25 -36.65 22.75
C SER A 45 -21.18 -37.10 23.90
N PRO A 46 -22.49 -36.73 23.97
CA PRO A 46 -23.44 -37.01 22.87
C PRO A 46 -24.62 -36.03 22.66
N ALA A 47 -25.13 -36.09 21.41
CA ALA A 47 -26.54 -36.06 20.99
C ALA A 47 -27.54 -35.17 21.75
N ALA A 48 -27.95 -34.08 21.09
CA ALA A 48 -29.33 -33.60 21.14
C ALA A 48 -29.81 -33.26 19.73
N THR A 49 -30.71 -34.11 19.24
CA THR A 49 -31.47 -33.96 18.00
C THR A 49 -32.51 -32.88 18.20
N SER A 50 -32.40 -31.77 17.46
CA SER A 50 -33.53 -30.86 17.25
C SER A 50 -33.69 -30.63 15.75
N LYS A 51 -34.58 -31.44 15.18
CA LYS A 51 -35.23 -31.22 13.88
C LYS A 51 -35.90 -29.85 13.91
N LEU A 52 -35.45 -28.91 13.07
CA LEU A 52 -36.31 -27.86 12.53
C LEU A 52 -36.03 -27.70 11.03
N LYS A 53 -37.00 -28.21 10.28
CA LYS A 53 -37.37 -28.00 8.88
C LYS A 53 -36.48 -27.07 8.04
N ALA A 54 -35.80 -27.68 7.09
CA ALA A 54 -35.46 -27.07 5.82
C ALA A 54 -36.74 -26.88 5.00
N GLU A 55 -37.15 -25.64 4.76
CA GLU A 55 -38.07 -25.32 3.68
C GLU A 55 -37.25 -24.81 2.50
N LYS A 56 -37.06 -25.74 1.55
CA LYS A 56 -36.39 -25.56 0.28
C LYS A 56 -37.42 -24.94 -0.66
N VAL A 57 -37.46 -23.63 -0.80
CA VAL A 57 -38.14 -22.98 -1.93
C VAL A 57 -37.07 -22.67 -2.97
N TYR A 58 -36.86 -23.63 -3.88
CA TYR A 58 -36.24 -23.37 -5.17
C TYR A 58 -37.24 -22.58 -6.00
N GLY A 59 -37.11 -21.26 -5.98
CA GLY A 59 -37.57 -20.42 -7.06
C GLY A 59 -36.47 -20.38 -8.12
N GLU A 60 -36.74 -21.00 -9.27
CA GLU A 60 -35.93 -20.87 -10.48
C GLU A 60 -35.66 -19.39 -10.83
N PRO A 61 -34.51 -19.12 -11.48
CA PRO A 61 -34.02 -17.78 -11.74
C PRO A 61 -34.83 -17.17 -12.87
N LYS A 62 -35.57 -16.10 -12.58
CA LYS A 62 -35.94 -15.15 -13.63
C LYS A 62 -34.74 -14.24 -13.85
N GLU A 63 -33.94 -14.57 -14.87
CA GLU A 63 -33.12 -13.56 -15.55
C GLU A 63 -34.05 -12.42 -16.01
N PRO A 64 -33.72 -11.15 -15.69
CA PRO A 64 -34.02 -10.05 -16.58
C PRO A 64 -32.71 -9.63 -17.21
N GLY A 65 -32.52 -10.05 -18.47
CA GLY A 65 -31.71 -9.35 -19.46
C GLY A 65 -30.24 -9.09 -19.11
N ARG A 66 -29.36 -9.73 -19.88
CA ARG A 66 -28.09 -9.09 -20.28
C ARG A 66 -28.41 -7.73 -20.91
N ALA A 67 -28.49 -6.72 -20.08
CA ALA A 67 -28.40 -5.34 -20.50
C ALA A 67 -26.94 -4.95 -20.31
N ASP A 68 -26.32 -4.64 -21.43
CA ASP A 68 -25.01 -4.02 -21.59
C ASP A 68 -25.04 -2.60 -20.95
N ILE A 69 -25.20 -2.54 -19.62
CA ILE A 69 -25.27 -1.33 -18.77
C ILE A 69 -24.06 -1.29 -17.82
N GLY A 70 -22.96 -1.95 -18.18
CA GLY A 70 -21.74 -1.91 -17.35
C GLY A 70 -20.92 -0.64 -17.58
N SER A 71 -20.92 -0.09 -18.80
CA SER A 71 -19.91 0.91 -19.18
C SER A 71 -20.34 2.37 -18.97
N ARG A 72 -21.64 2.70 -19.05
CA ARG A 72 -22.12 4.09 -18.95
C ARG A 72 -22.31 4.58 -17.51
N THR A 73 -22.66 3.69 -16.59
CA THR A 73 -22.86 4.04 -15.18
C THR A 73 -21.55 4.38 -14.50
N ASP A 74 -20.47 3.67 -14.83
CA ASP A 74 -19.16 3.82 -14.19
C ASP A 74 -18.58 5.21 -14.45
N GLY A 75 -18.61 5.68 -15.71
CA GLY A 75 -18.13 7.03 -16.04
C GLY A 75 -18.98 8.16 -15.42
N THR A 76 -20.29 7.93 -15.28
CA THR A 76 -21.19 8.92 -14.65
C THR A 76 -20.97 8.97 -13.14
N GLN A 77 -20.84 7.81 -12.49
CA GLN A 77 -20.58 7.74 -11.04
C GLN A 77 -19.18 8.25 -10.68
N LEU A 78 -18.17 7.96 -11.51
CA LEU A 78 -16.82 8.50 -11.36
C LEU A 78 -16.80 10.03 -11.44
N SER A 79 -17.51 10.60 -12.41
CA SER A 79 -17.60 12.06 -12.58
C SER A 79 -18.27 12.72 -11.36
N ASN A 80 -19.39 12.16 -10.90
CA ASN A 80 -20.09 12.63 -9.71
C ASN A 80 -19.24 12.48 -8.44
N ALA A 81 -18.49 11.38 -8.31
CA ALA A 81 -17.58 11.15 -7.20
C ALA A 81 -16.42 12.15 -7.20
N ARG A 82 -15.82 12.44 -8.36
CA ARG A 82 -14.79 13.49 -8.48
C ARG A 82 -15.31 14.87 -8.08
N GLU A 83 -16.53 15.20 -8.45
CA GLU A 83 -17.15 16.47 -8.04
C GLU A 83 -17.34 16.51 -6.51
N LYS A 84 -17.83 15.43 -5.91
CA LYS A 84 -18.01 15.33 -4.46
C LYS A 84 -16.68 15.32 -3.70
N ALA A 85 -15.63 14.72 -4.26
CA ALA A 85 -14.27 14.76 -3.72
C ALA A 85 -13.76 16.20 -3.66
N LYS A 86 -13.98 17.01 -4.72
CA LYS A 86 -13.67 18.45 -4.71
C LYS A 86 -14.46 19.24 -3.67
N GLN A 87 -15.67 18.79 -3.34
CA GLN A 87 -16.50 19.36 -2.27
C GLN A 87 -16.10 18.87 -0.87
N GLY A 88 -15.11 17.97 -0.75
CA GLY A 88 -14.69 17.36 0.52
C GLY A 88 -15.70 16.36 1.10
N LYS A 89 -16.67 15.90 0.31
CA LYS A 89 -17.73 14.97 0.75
C LYS A 89 -17.27 13.52 0.60
N TRP A 90 -16.22 13.17 1.33
CA TRP A 90 -15.53 11.88 1.20
C TRP A 90 -16.42 10.66 1.51
N ASP A 91 -17.36 10.78 2.46
CA ASP A 91 -18.29 9.68 2.78
C ASP A 91 -19.22 9.36 1.60
N GLU A 92 -19.72 10.39 0.91
CA GLU A 92 -20.57 10.21 -0.27
C GLU A 92 -19.77 9.63 -1.44
N VAL A 93 -18.48 10.01 -1.58
CA VAL A 93 -17.56 9.43 -2.56
C VAL A 93 -17.41 7.93 -2.33
N THR A 94 -17.13 7.50 -1.09
CA THR A 94 -17.03 6.09 -0.75
C THR A 94 -18.32 5.34 -1.03
N MET A 95 -19.48 5.92 -0.66
CA MET A 95 -20.78 5.28 -0.88
C MET A 95 -21.08 5.06 -2.37
N LEU A 96 -20.65 5.97 -3.24
CA LEU A 96 -20.82 5.86 -4.69
C LEU A 96 -19.80 4.91 -5.32
N LEU A 97 -18.53 5.00 -4.93
CA LEU A 97 -17.43 4.30 -5.61
C LEU A 97 -17.18 2.90 -5.09
N ALA A 98 -17.45 2.60 -3.81
CA ALA A 98 -17.25 1.26 -3.26
C ALA A 98 -18.00 0.15 -4.04
N PRO A 99 -19.30 0.28 -4.40
CA PRO A 99 -19.97 -0.75 -5.19
C PRO A 99 -19.42 -0.85 -6.61
N VAL A 100 -19.04 0.26 -7.23
CA VAL A 100 -18.43 0.27 -8.58
C VAL A 100 -17.09 -0.47 -8.55
N PHE A 101 -16.27 -0.18 -7.55
CA PHE A 101 -14.97 -0.80 -7.35
C PHE A 101 -15.06 -2.30 -7.10
N ALA A 102 -16.08 -2.74 -6.35
CA ALA A 102 -16.30 -4.15 -6.05
C ALA A 102 -16.65 -4.97 -7.30
N VAL A 103 -17.34 -4.37 -8.27
CA VAL A 103 -17.68 -5.02 -9.54
C VAL A 103 -16.51 -4.93 -10.53
N ASN A 104 -15.89 -3.77 -10.61
CA ASN A 104 -14.81 -3.49 -11.55
C ASN A 104 -13.69 -2.74 -10.84
N ARG A 105 -12.52 -3.39 -10.67
CA ARG A 105 -11.34 -2.83 -9.99
C ARG A 105 -10.60 -1.85 -10.90
N ILE A 106 -11.29 -0.82 -11.33
CA ILE A 106 -10.74 0.24 -12.17
C ILE A 106 -9.74 1.03 -11.33
N GLN A 107 -8.53 1.22 -11.86
CA GLN A 107 -7.45 1.96 -11.20
C GLN A 107 -7.88 3.35 -10.75
N GLU A 108 -8.49 4.15 -11.64
CA GLU A 108 -8.95 5.51 -11.31
C GLU A 108 -9.97 5.54 -10.17
N VAL A 109 -10.90 4.56 -10.14
CA VAL A 109 -11.89 4.43 -9.05
C VAL A 109 -11.18 4.07 -7.75
N GLY A 110 -10.24 3.12 -7.81
CA GLY A 110 -9.45 2.70 -6.66
C GLY A 110 -8.60 3.82 -6.06
N ILE A 111 -7.98 4.65 -6.90
CA ILE A 111 -7.20 5.84 -6.46
C ILE A 111 -8.09 6.79 -5.66
N ILE A 112 -9.24 7.19 -6.21
CA ILE A 112 -10.16 8.14 -5.55
C ILE A 112 -10.77 7.51 -4.28
N LEU A 113 -11.07 6.21 -4.33
CA LEU A 113 -11.61 5.49 -3.17
C LEU A 113 -10.57 5.40 -2.05
N ALA A 114 -9.30 5.10 -2.36
CA ALA A 114 -8.21 5.12 -1.39
C ALA A 114 -8.04 6.52 -0.78
N GLU A 115 -8.10 7.58 -1.60
CA GLU A 115 -8.03 8.97 -1.12
C GLU A 115 -9.17 9.28 -0.15
N SER A 116 -10.39 8.85 -0.47
CA SER A 116 -11.54 9.03 0.41
C SER A 116 -11.36 8.38 1.78
N TYR A 117 -10.74 7.19 1.84
CA TYR A 117 -10.46 6.49 3.09
C TYR A 117 -9.35 7.16 3.92
N VAL A 118 -8.33 7.74 3.27
CA VAL A 118 -7.31 8.54 3.95
C VAL A 118 -7.96 9.74 4.64
N HIS A 119 -8.86 10.45 3.95
CA HIS A 119 -9.58 11.59 4.52
C HIS A 119 -10.54 11.20 5.66
N GLN A 120 -11.08 9.98 5.64
CA GLN A 120 -11.90 9.44 6.74
C GLN A 120 -11.07 8.95 7.94
N GLY A 121 -9.74 9.00 7.89
CA GLY A 121 -8.88 8.47 8.94
C GLY A 121 -8.87 6.94 9.01
N LYS A 122 -9.13 6.27 7.88
CA LYS A 122 -9.12 4.80 7.75
C LYS A 122 -7.99 4.35 6.80
N PRO A 123 -6.71 4.60 7.12
CA PRO A 123 -5.61 4.34 6.21
C PRO A 123 -5.40 2.84 5.91
N GLU A 124 -5.78 1.94 6.82
CA GLU A 124 -5.73 0.49 6.61
C GLU A 124 -6.66 0.05 5.48
N MET A 125 -7.86 0.63 5.41
CA MET A 125 -8.80 0.37 4.31
C MET A 125 -8.25 0.90 2.99
N ALA A 126 -7.61 2.07 3.01
CA ALA A 126 -6.98 2.65 1.82
C ALA A 126 -5.87 1.75 1.28
N LYS A 127 -5.00 1.21 2.15
CA LYS A 127 -4.00 0.21 1.76
C LYS A 127 -4.65 -1.04 1.17
N GLY A 128 -5.72 -1.55 1.79
CA GLY A 128 -6.46 -2.69 1.26
C GLY A 128 -6.95 -2.47 -0.18
N ILE A 129 -7.45 -1.27 -0.49
CA ILE A 129 -7.82 -0.92 -1.88
C ILE A 129 -6.60 -1.00 -2.80
N LEU A 130 -5.48 -0.40 -2.42
CA LEU A 130 -4.24 -0.42 -3.21
C LEU A 130 -3.69 -1.83 -3.42
N ASP A 131 -3.73 -2.69 -2.39
CA ASP A 131 -3.28 -4.08 -2.48
C ASP A 131 -4.18 -4.93 -3.41
N THR A 132 -5.46 -4.54 -3.59
CA THR A 132 -6.36 -5.19 -4.56
C THR A 132 -6.23 -4.67 -5.97
N LEU A 133 -5.61 -3.51 -6.17
CA LEU A 133 -5.33 -2.97 -7.49
C LEU A 133 -4.14 -3.71 -8.07
N GLU A 134 -4.38 -4.43 -9.16
CA GLU A 134 -3.31 -4.99 -9.96
C GLU A 134 -2.79 -3.89 -10.89
N PHE A 135 -1.74 -3.18 -10.45
CA PHE A 135 -1.02 -2.22 -11.29
C PHE A 135 0.41 -2.70 -11.53
N ASP A 136 0.91 -2.43 -12.73
CA ASP A 136 2.30 -2.65 -13.07
C ASP A 136 3.16 -1.57 -12.40
N ARG A 137 4.14 -1.99 -11.59
CA ARG A 137 5.02 -1.08 -10.85
C ARG A 137 5.84 -0.22 -11.80
N GLU A 138 6.26 -0.76 -12.95
CA GLU A 138 7.05 0.00 -13.92
C GLU A 138 6.23 1.08 -14.64
N LEU A 139 4.90 0.93 -14.68
CA LEU A 139 3.97 1.87 -15.30
C LEU A 139 3.22 2.72 -14.28
N MET A 140 3.74 2.82 -13.05
CA MET A 140 3.14 3.61 -11.99
C MET A 140 3.19 5.11 -12.33
N ASN A 141 2.03 5.69 -12.63
CA ASN A 141 1.88 7.11 -12.92
C ASN A 141 2.02 7.96 -11.64
N ASP A 142 2.29 9.26 -11.80
CA ASP A 142 2.53 10.16 -10.66
C ASP A 142 1.31 10.27 -9.73
N GLU A 143 0.09 10.18 -10.26
CA GLU A 143 -1.14 10.16 -9.45
C GLU A 143 -1.21 8.93 -8.54
N MET A 144 -0.83 7.74 -9.05
CA MET A 144 -0.74 6.53 -8.23
C MET A 144 0.36 6.65 -7.17
N LYS A 145 1.54 7.20 -7.53
CA LYS A 145 2.62 7.45 -6.56
C LYS A 145 2.13 8.40 -5.45
N GLU A 146 1.41 9.45 -5.82
CA GLU A 146 0.88 10.45 -4.88
C GLU A 146 -0.09 9.80 -3.90
N ILE A 147 -1.02 8.97 -4.37
CA ILE A 147 -1.97 8.32 -3.46
C ILE A 147 -1.28 7.28 -2.56
N ILE A 148 -0.36 6.46 -3.09
CA ILE A 148 0.42 5.50 -2.29
C ILE A 148 1.20 6.25 -1.21
N PHE A 149 1.80 7.39 -1.55
CA PHE A 149 2.50 8.25 -0.61
C PHE A 149 1.57 8.78 0.48
N LYS A 150 0.42 9.36 0.10
CA LYS A 150 -0.59 9.87 1.05
C LYS A 150 -1.06 8.77 2.01
N VAL A 151 -1.32 7.56 1.51
CA VAL A 151 -1.70 6.41 2.34
C VAL A 151 -0.56 6.03 3.29
N GLY A 152 0.68 5.97 2.80
CA GLY A 152 1.86 5.70 3.63
C GLY A 152 2.04 6.71 4.76
N VAL A 153 1.88 8.00 4.48
CA VAL A 153 1.92 9.07 5.51
C VAL A 153 0.81 8.91 6.54
N ALA A 154 -0.40 8.57 6.10
CA ALA A 154 -1.53 8.34 7.00
C ALA A 154 -1.31 7.10 7.89
N LEU A 155 -0.70 6.03 7.36
CA LEU A 155 -0.30 4.85 8.14
C LEU A 155 0.83 5.14 9.13
N GLU A 156 1.83 5.94 8.74
CA GLU A 156 2.87 6.43 9.66
C GLU A 156 2.23 7.17 10.84
N GLY A 157 1.26 8.06 10.55
CA GLY A 157 0.51 8.79 11.57
C GLY A 157 -0.35 7.89 12.48
N ALA A 158 -0.85 6.77 11.96
CA ALA A 158 -1.58 5.77 12.73
C ALA A 158 -0.67 4.83 13.56
N GLY A 159 0.65 4.87 13.36
CA GLY A 159 1.63 4.02 14.03
C GLY A 159 1.88 2.67 13.34
N ASN A 160 1.28 2.44 12.17
CA ASN A 160 1.47 1.23 11.36
C ASN A 160 2.72 1.38 10.48
N PHE A 161 3.90 1.34 11.10
CA PHE A 161 5.16 1.58 10.42
C PHE A 161 5.54 0.50 9.40
N SER A 162 5.13 -0.75 9.62
CA SER A 162 5.41 -1.85 8.68
C SER A 162 4.74 -1.62 7.33
N ASP A 163 3.43 -1.35 7.36
CA ASP A 163 2.65 -1.10 6.15
C ASP A 163 3.08 0.20 5.46
N ALA A 164 3.42 1.25 6.23
CA ALA A 164 3.94 2.49 5.66
C ALA A 164 5.26 2.27 4.92
N LEU A 165 6.17 1.46 5.47
CA LEU A 165 7.44 1.09 4.83
C LEU A 165 7.22 0.35 3.53
N GLU A 166 6.31 -0.63 3.49
CA GLU A 166 5.98 -1.36 2.26
C GLU A 166 5.54 -0.40 1.13
N LEU A 167 4.68 0.58 1.45
CA LEU A 167 4.22 1.56 0.46
C LEU A 167 5.34 2.49 -0.01
N TYR A 168 6.24 2.90 0.90
CA TYR A 168 7.40 3.71 0.52
C TYR A 168 8.38 2.93 -0.34
N ASP A 169 8.65 1.66 -0.03
CA ASP A 169 9.50 0.79 -0.82
C ASP A 169 8.94 0.62 -2.25
N ILE A 170 7.62 0.49 -2.41
CA ILE A 170 6.98 0.43 -3.73
C ILE A 170 7.32 1.67 -4.56
N ILE A 171 7.23 2.86 -3.98
CA ILE A 171 7.54 4.10 -4.69
C ILE A 171 9.05 4.19 -4.97
N CYS A 172 9.91 3.94 -3.98
CA CYS A 172 11.37 4.05 -4.13
C CYS A 172 11.94 3.09 -5.19
N ASN A 173 11.32 1.94 -5.41
CA ASN A 173 11.72 1.00 -6.46
C ASN A 173 11.53 1.55 -7.88
N VAL A 174 10.62 2.52 -8.05
CA VAL A 174 10.26 3.10 -9.35
C VAL A 174 10.84 4.51 -9.48
N ASP A 175 10.79 5.29 -8.41
CA ASP A 175 11.21 6.69 -8.37
C ASP A 175 11.72 7.05 -6.97
N ILE A 176 13.03 6.91 -6.77
CA ILE A 176 13.69 7.20 -5.49
C ILE A 176 13.60 8.68 -5.09
N ASN A 177 13.34 9.58 -6.03
CA ASN A 177 13.31 11.03 -5.81
C ASN A 177 11.88 11.59 -5.72
N PHE A 178 10.87 10.73 -5.64
CA PHE A 178 9.48 11.16 -5.50
C PHE A 178 9.20 11.68 -4.08
N ASN A 179 8.88 12.98 -3.97
CA ASN A 179 8.65 13.67 -2.69
C ASN A 179 9.78 13.43 -1.68
N ASP A 180 9.46 13.20 -0.40
CA ASP A 180 10.38 12.87 0.69
C ASP A 180 10.30 11.38 1.07
N VAL A 181 9.84 10.52 0.14
CA VAL A 181 9.61 9.08 0.41
C VAL A 181 10.87 8.40 0.93
N PHE A 182 12.02 8.63 0.28
CA PHE A 182 13.29 8.02 0.67
C PHE A 182 13.67 8.40 2.11
N ASP A 183 13.71 9.69 2.42
CA ASP A 183 14.05 10.20 3.75
C ASP A 183 13.09 9.67 4.82
N ARG A 184 11.79 9.56 4.50
CA ARG A 184 10.78 8.99 5.41
C ARG A 184 11.02 7.50 5.64
N SER A 185 11.29 6.74 4.58
CA SER A 185 11.56 5.31 4.67
C SER A 185 12.80 5.04 5.55
N ASP A 186 13.91 5.76 5.33
CA ASP A 186 15.14 5.62 6.10
C ASP A 186 14.90 5.95 7.59
N ARG A 187 14.18 7.03 7.86
CA ARG A 187 13.75 7.40 9.22
C ARG A 187 12.90 6.32 9.88
N LEU A 188 12.00 5.66 9.15
CA LEU A 188 11.17 4.58 9.67
C LEU A 188 12.00 3.33 9.95
N TYR A 189 12.91 2.94 9.06
CA TYR A 189 13.84 1.82 9.28
C TYR A 189 14.65 2.02 10.57
N ALA A 190 15.13 3.24 10.81
CA ALA A 190 15.85 3.58 12.04
C ALA A 190 14.99 3.48 13.31
N LYS A 191 13.67 3.69 13.23
CA LYS A 191 12.72 3.54 14.34
C LYS A 191 12.36 2.08 14.60
N VAL A 192 12.10 1.31 13.55
CA VAL A 192 11.68 -0.10 13.65
C VAL A 192 12.83 -0.96 14.18
N LYS A 193 14.08 -0.71 13.75
CA LYS A 193 15.27 -1.45 14.22
C LYS A 193 15.61 -1.22 15.70
N LYS A 194 15.07 -0.17 16.33
CA LYS A 194 15.34 0.19 17.73
C LYS A 194 14.35 -0.41 18.73
N ARG A 195 13.32 -1.12 18.28
CA ARG A 195 12.35 -1.84 19.12
C ARG A 195 12.72 -3.31 19.25
#